data_AF-A0A7K2TUH7-F1
#
_entry.id   AF-A0A7K2TUH7-F1
#
_cell.length_a   1.000
_cell.length_b   1.000
_cell.length_c   1.000
_cell.angle_alpha   90.00
_cell.angle_beta   90.00
_cell.angle_gamma   90.00
#
_symmetry.space_group_name_H-M   'P 1'
#
loop_
_entity.id
_entity.type
_entity.pdbx_description
1 polymer ?
#
loop_
_entity_poly.entity_id
_entity_poly.type
_entity_poly.pdbx_seq_one_letter_code
_entity_poly.pdbx_strand_id
1 'polypeptide(L)'
;MRKTLTATAFVLAAALLTGCGGGEDKPADESKGNGSAAPESGKPKETGGTTVKEGASHEVTIKVEGTGKSNVMYTLDDSDFAQVDLPWSKTATIAPRGAEREVGRLVLVTPGTTTAADGTLVAAGCSITVDGKTVVENESGPKGKPCSYKLK
;
A
#
# COMPACT_ATOMS: atom_id res chain seq x y z
N MET A 1 -56.46 8.32 1.20
CA MET A 1 -56.58 7.22 0.21
C MET A 1 -55.41 7.40 -0.76
N ARG A 2 -54.55 6.45 -1.14
CA ARG A 2 -54.47 4.98 -1.02
C ARG A 2 -53.02 4.62 -0.64
N LYS A 3 -52.88 3.59 0.21
CA LYS A 3 -51.61 2.91 0.52
C LYS A 3 -51.42 1.77 -0.49
N THR A 4 -50.20 1.51 -0.94
CA THR A 4 -49.85 0.30 -1.71
C THR A 4 -48.81 -0.51 -0.95
N LEU A 5 -49.12 -1.79 -0.81
CA LEU A 5 -48.50 -2.83 0.00
C LEU A 5 -47.90 -3.92 -0.92
N THR A 6 -46.82 -4.56 -0.45
CA THR A 6 -46.35 -5.94 -0.78
C THR A 6 -45.81 -6.20 -2.21
N ALA A 7 -44.83 -7.09 -2.48
CA ALA A 7 -44.41 -8.29 -1.77
C ALA A 7 -42.95 -8.72 -2.08
N THR A 8 -42.43 -9.53 -1.17
CA THR A 8 -41.15 -10.25 -1.06
C THR A 8 -40.96 -11.34 -2.12
N ALA A 9 -39.71 -11.60 -2.52
CA ALA A 9 -39.29 -12.90 -3.06
C ALA A 9 -37.93 -13.29 -2.46
N PHE A 10 -37.95 -14.22 -1.51
CA PHE A 10 -36.79 -15.00 -1.06
C PHE A 10 -36.65 -16.18 -2.02
N VAL A 11 -35.48 -16.37 -2.63
CA VAL A 11 -35.13 -17.61 -3.33
C VAL A 11 -33.95 -18.25 -2.59
N LEU A 12 -34.20 -19.46 -2.09
CA LEU A 12 -33.29 -20.32 -1.34
C LEU A 12 -32.82 -21.47 -2.24
N ALA A 13 -31.58 -21.91 -1.99
CA ALA A 13 -30.92 -23.17 -2.39
C ALA A 13 -30.35 -23.23 -3.83
N ALA A 14 -29.23 -23.90 -4.12
CA ALA A 14 -28.49 -24.95 -3.39
C ALA A 14 -26.99 -24.90 -3.74
N ALA A 15 -26.15 -25.38 -2.80
CA ALA A 15 -24.73 -25.65 -3.04
C ALA A 15 -24.55 -26.86 -3.98
N LEU A 16 -23.64 -26.75 -4.94
CA LEU A 16 -23.03 -27.89 -5.62
C LEU A 16 -21.52 -27.81 -5.46
N LEU A 17 -21.00 -28.69 -4.60
CA LEU A 17 -19.60 -29.08 -4.54
C LEU A 17 -19.25 -29.79 -5.85
N THR A 18 -18.62 -29.08 -6.80
CA THR A 18 -17.87 -29.75 -7.86
C THR A 18 -16.41 -29.81 -7.43
N GLY A 19 -16.04 -30.97 -6.89
CA GLY A 19 -14.67 -31.30 -6.54
C GLY A 19 -13.75 -31.18 -7.75
N CYS A 20 -12.57 -30.60 -7.50
CA CYS A 20 -11.42 -30.68 -8.36
C CYS A 20 -10.99 -32.16 -8.44
N GLY A 21 -11.01 -32.70 -9.65
CA GLY A 21 -10.88 -34.12 -9.93
C GLY A 21 -9.55 -34.71 -9.51
N GLY A 22 -9.63 -35.87 -8.87
CA GLY A 22 -8.56 -36.85 -8.80
C GLY A 22 -8.98 -38.09 -9.59
N GLY A 23 -8.05 -38.58 -10.42
CA GLY A 23 -8.08 -39.91 -11.01
C GLY A 23 -7.72 -39.91 -12.49
N GLU A 24 -6.56 -40.50 -12.85
CA GLU A 24 -6.52 -41.70 -13.70
C GLU A 24 -5.07 -42.19 -13.89
N ASP A 25 -4.81 -43.36 -13.28
CA ASP A 25 -3.67 -44.24 -13.50
C ASP A 25 -3.66 -44.86 -14.90
N LYS A 26 -2.48 -44.91 -15.54
CA LYS A 26 -1.96 -46.12 -16.23
C LYS A 26 -0.49 -45.95 -16.69
N PRO A 27 0.24 -47.04 -17.00
CA PRO A 27 1.14 -47.75 -16.08
C PRO A 27 2.61 -47.74 -16.57
N ALA A 28 3.56 -48.15 -15.73
CA ALA A 28 4.49 -49.25 -16.03
C ALA A 28 5.71 -49.28 -15.08
N ASP A 29 6.08 -50.52 -14.79
CA ASP A 29 7.41 -51.05 -14.52
C ASP A 29 8.06 -50.86 -13.14
N GLU A 30 8.07 -51.97 -12.41
CA GLU A 30 9.03 -52.25 -11.36
C GLU A 30 10.44 -52.32 -11.97
N SER A 31 11.32 -51.38 -11.61
CA SER A 31 12.75 -51.65 -11.62
C SER A 31 13.49 -50.92 -10.52
N LYS A 32 14.14 -51.74 -9.69
CA LYS A 32 15.11 -51.40 -8.65
C LYS A 32 16.13 -50.35 -9.13
N GLY A 33 16.44 -49.37 -8.28
CA GLY A 33 17.61 -48.52 -8.52
C GLY A 33 17.80 -47.37 -7.53
N ASN A 34 18.25 -47.70 -6.31
CA ASN A 34 19.16 -46.91 -5.46
C ASN A 34 19.08 -45.36 -5.56
N GLY A 35 18.14 -44.76 -4.81
CA GLY A 35 17.96 -43.31 -4.69
C GLY A 35 18.75 -42.70 -3.54
N SER A 36 19.65 -41.79 -3.90
CA SER A 36 20.49 -40.95 -3.05
C SER A 36 19.73 -40.19 -1.95
N ALA A 37 20.41 -39.98 -0.82
CA ALA A 37 19.92 -39.33 0.39
C ALA A 37 19.22 -37.98 0.17
N ALA A 38 18.07 -37.79 0.81
CA ALA A 38 17.45 -36.50 1.01
C ALA A 38 18.12 -35.78 2.21
N PRO A 39 18.61 -34.54 2.08
CA PRO A 39 19.05 -33.80 3.25
C PRO A 39 17.84 -33.34 4.05
N GLU A 40 17.93 -33.56 5.36
CA GLU A 40 16.97 -33.14 6.37
C GLU A 40 16.65 -31.64 6.28
N SER A 41 15.36 -31.32 6.45
CA SER A 41 14.87 -29.95 6.53
C SER A 41 15.51 -29.23 7.72
N GLY A 42 16.52 -28.40 7.43
CA GLY A 42 17.09 -27.46 8.38
C GLY A 42 16.03 -26.47 8.86
N LYS A 43 15.77 -26.50 10.17
CA LYS A 43 14.97 -25.52 10.91
C LYS A 43 15.40 -24.09 10.52
N PRO A 44 14.47 -23.15 10.27
CA PRO A 44 14.85 -21.75 10.01
C PRO A 44 15.65 -21.23 11.19
N LYS A 45 16.88 -20.80 10.92
CA LYS A 45 17.72 -20.13 11.90
C LYS A 45 17.09 -18.77 12.16
N GLU A 46 16.55 -18.59 13.35
CA GLU A 46 16.09 -17.30 13.84
C GLU A 46 17.30 -16.38 14.00
N THR A 47 17.68 -15.65 12.94
CA THR A 47 18.65 -14.56 13.01
C THR A 47 17.90 -13.26 13.19
N GLY A 48 17.38 -13.04 14.39
CA GLY A 48 16.61 -11.83 14.74
C GLY A 48 17.13 -11.13 15.98
N GLY A 49 18.43 -11.20 16.25
CA GLY A 49 19.06 -10.68 17.47
C GLY A 49 20.17 -9.68 17.19
N THR A 50 19.95 -8.72 16.30
CA THR A 50 20.87 -7.60 16.13
C THR A 50 20.04 -6.34 16.12
N THR A 51 20.22 -5.49 17.14
CA THR A 51 19.66 -4.13 17.15
C THR A 51 20.13 -3.42 15.88
N VAL A 52 19.24 -3.26 14.91
CA VAL A 52 19.54 -2.55 13.67
C VAL A 52 19.82 -1.11 14.05
N LYS A 53 21.03 -0.63 13.75
CA LYS A 53 21.43 0.76 14.07
C LYS A 53 20.48 1.73 13.37
N GLU A 54 19.93 2.65 14.14
CA GLU A 54 19.05 3.73 13.67
C GLU A 54 19.87 4.94 13.20
N GLY A 55 19.31 5.67 12.24
CA GLY A 55 19.78 6.99 11.78
C GLY A 55 19.32 8.11 12.69
N ALA A 56 19.53 9.35 12.23
CA ALA A 56 18.93 10.50 12.89
C ALA A 56 17.39 10.43 12.76
N SER A 57 16.71 10.90 13.80
CA SER A 57 15.26 10.95 13.84
C SER A 57 14.79 12.29 13.26
N HIS A 58 13.87 12.24 12.32
CA HIS A 58 13.34 13.41 11.63
C HIS A 58 11.82 13.48 11.77
N GLU A 59 11.29 14.69 11.99
CA GLU A 59 9.85 14.93 11.86
C GLU A 59 9.52 15.19 10.39
N VAL A 60 8.64 14.39 9.82
CA VAL A 60 8.26 14.49 8.42
C VAL A 60 6.76 14.71 8.30
N THR A 61 6.37 15.77 7.61
CA THR A 61 4.98 16.08 7.29
C THR A 61 4.75 16.01 5.79
N ILE A 62 3.75 15.22 5.37
CA ILE A 62 3.22 15.21 4.01
C ILE A 62 1.91 16.00 3.99
N LYS A 63 1.70 16.80 2.95
CA LYS A 63 0.49 17.59 2.77
C LYS A 63 -0.04 17.43 1.34
N VAL A 64 -1.36 17.43 1.22
CA VAL A 64 -2.08 17.52 -0.06
C VAL A 64 -3.03 18.71 0.01
N GLU A 65 -2.89 19.62 -0.94
CA GLU A 65 -3.71 20.82 -1.06
C GLU A 65 -4.96 20.55 -1.91
N GLY A 66 -5.91 21.48 -1.88
CA GLY A 66 -7.11 21.43 -2.73
C GLY A 66 -8.38 21.52 -1.90
N THR A 67 -9.50 21.14 -2.52
CA THR A 67 -10.82 21.23 -1.90
C THR A 67 -11.64 19.96 -2.17
N GLY A 68 -12.58 19.68 -1.27
CA GLY A 68 -13.46 18.53 -1.38
C GLY A 68 -12.77 17.19 -1.07
N LYS A 69 -13.35 16.11 -1.56
CA LYS A 69 -12.85 14.74 -1.33
C LYS A 69 -11.85 14.35 -2.42
N SER A 70 -10.72 13.76 -2.03
CA SER A 70 -9.73 13.22 -2.98
C SER A 70 -9.11 11.94 -2.45
N ASN A 71 -8.63 11.08 -3.36
CA ASN A 71 -7.86 9.90 -2.96
C ASN A 71 -6.39 10.30 -2.78
N VAL A 72 -5.74 9.82 -1.72
CA VAL A 72 -4.33 10.05 -1.44
C VAL A 72 -3.65 8.72 -1.20
N MET A 73 -2.57 8.46 -1.94
CA MET A 73 -1.66 7.34 -1.68
C MET A 73 -0.37 7.89 -1.08
N TYR A 74 0.16 7.27 -0.04
CA TYR A 74 1.39 7.73 0.56
C TYR A 74 2.26 6.61 1.16
N THR A 75 3.54 6.93 1.32
CA THR A 75 4.52 6.18 2.10
C THR A 75 5.22 7.16 3.04
N LEU A 76 5.08 6.92 4.35
CA LEU A 76 5.65 7.71 5.43
C LEU A 76 6.33 6.75 6.43
N ASP A 77 5.91 6.74 7.70
CA ASP A 77 6.25 5.71 8.69
C ASP A 77 5.51 4.39 8.41
N ASP A 78 4.31 4.49 7.85
CA ASP A 78 3.46 3.44 7.29
C ASP A 78 3.16 3.71 5.79
N SER A 79 2.19 3.01 5.20
CA SER A 79 1.72 3.28 3.84
C SER A 79 0.23 2.98 3.73
N ASP A 80 -0.49 3.79 2.98
CA ASP A 80 -1.94 3.67 2.83
C ASP A 80 -2.44 4.29 1.51
N PHE A 81 -3.68 3.97 1.16
CA PHE A 81 -4.45 4.57 0.08
C PHE A 81 -5.89 4.82 0.53
N ALA A 82 -6.24 6.09 0.74
CA ALA A 82 -7.52 6.46 1.34
C ALA A 82 -8.16 7.67 0.66
N GLN A 83 -9.49 7.78 0.75
CA GLN A 83 -10.22 8.99 0.41
C GLN A 83 -10.25 9.92 1.62
N VAL A 84 -9.84 11.17 1.43
CA VAL A 84 -9.71 12.19 2.49
C VAL A 84 -10.40 13.48 2.08
N ASP A 85 -10.69 14.33 3.07
CA ASP A 85 -11.05 15.73 2.84
C ASP A 85 -9.80 16.58 2.64
N LEU A 86 -9.81 17.45 1.63
CA LEU A 86 -8.74 18.39 1.35
C LEU A 86 -9.03 19.78 1.96
N PRO A 87 -7.98 20.49 2.47
CA PRO A 87 -6.58 20.07 2.51
C PRO A 87 -6.33 18.99 3.58
N TRP A 88 -5.41 18.08 3.29
CA TRP A 88 -5.06 16.95 4.16
C TRP A 88 -3.57 16.95 4.51
N SER A 89 -3.23 16.54 5.73
CA SER A 89 -1.84 16.37 6.16
C SER A 89 -1.66 15.17 7.09
N LYS A 90 -0.47 14.56 7.04
CA LYS A 90 -0.02 13.54 8.00
C LYS A 90 1.42 13.82 8.42
N THR A 91 1.70 13.67 9.70
CA THR A 91 3.04 13.86 10.28
C THR A 91 3.47 12.59 10.98
N ALA A 92 4.74 12.23 10.85
CA ALA A 92 5.35 11.15 11.59
C ALA A 92 6.82 11.43 11.90
N THR A 93 7.34 10.74 12.91
CA THR A 93 8.76 10.74 13.24
C THR A 93 9.41 9.50 12.63
N ILE A 94 10.43 9.71 11.80
CA ILE A 94 11.10 8.64 11.05
C ILE A 94 12.59 8.64 11.38
N ALA A 95 13.11 7.50 11.81
CA ALA A 95 14.53 7.23 11.92
C ALA A 95 14.92 6.13 10.91
N PRO A 96 15.59 6.45 9.78
CA PRO A 96 16.00 5.45 8.80
C PRO A 96 16.85 4.35 9.45
N ARG A 97 16.62 3.07 9.08
CA ARG A 97 17.34 1.93 9.68
C ARG A 97 18.09 1.12 8.63
N GLY A 98 19.17 0.46 9.05
CA GLY A 98 19.92 -0.45 8.18
C GLY A 98 20.40 0.25 6.90
N ALA A 99 20.08 -0.32 5.73
CA ALA A 99 20.46 0.21 4.43
C ALA A 99 19.83 1.59 4.12
N GLU A 100 18.66 1.91 4.69
CA GLU A 100 17.97 3.19 4.47
C GLU A 100 18.83 4.38 4.91
N ARG A 101 19.71 4.19 5.90
CA ARG A 101 20.64 5.23 6.36
C ARG A 101 21.61 5.66 5.27
N GLU A 102 21.98 4.74 4.39
CA GLU A 102 22.94 5.00 3.30
C GLU A 102 22.22 5.45 2.02
N VAL A 103 21.13 4.76 1.66
CA VAL A 103 20.45 4.98 0.37
C VAL A 103 19.28 5.96 0.43
N GLY A 104 18.81 6.28 1.65
CA GLY A 104 17.64 7.09 1.95
C GLY A 104 16.34 6.28 1.97
N ARG A 105 15.50 6.48 2.99
CA ARG A 105 14.12 6.00 3.03
C ARG A 105 13.23 6.88 2.14
N LEU A 106 12.42 6.25 1.30
CA LEU A 106 11.47 6.97 0.46
C LEU A 106 10.30 7.51 1.30
N VAL A 107 10.10 8.82 1.25
CA VAL A 107 8.85 9.49 1.64
C VAL A 107 8.15 9.89 0.35
N LEU A 108 6.88 9.49 0.21
CA LEU A 108 6.09 9.70 -1.01
C LEU A 108 4.68 10.11 -0.65
N VAL A 109 4.14 11.11 -1.35
CA VAL A 109 2.70 11.38 -1.39
C VAL A 109 2.26 11.61 -2.82
N THR A 110 1.28 10.83 -3.25
CA THR A 110 0.66 10.93 -4.58
C THR A 110 -0.76 11.47 -4.40
N PRO A 111 -0.98 12.76 -4.74
CA PRO A 111 -2.29 13.37 -4.64
C PRO A 111 -3.21 12.88 -5.76
N GLY A 112 -4.49 12.71 -5.43
CA GLY A 112 -5.56 12.53 -6.40
C GLY A 112 -5.94 13.85 -7.09
N THR A 113 -7.12 13.90 -7.68
CA THR A 113 -7.63 15.12 -8.31
C THR A 113 -8.40 15.99 -7.32
N THR A 114 -8.44 17.29 -7.59
CA THR A 114 -9.26 18.31 -6.92
C THR A 114 -9.95 19.17 -8.00
N THR A 115 -11.02 19.86 -7.62
CA THR A 115 -11.66 20.83 -8.50
C THR A 115 -10.92 22.17 -8.40
N ALA A 116 -10.52 22.73 -9.54
CA ALA A 116 -9.93 24.06 -9.65
C ALA A 116 -11.02 25.15 -9.64
N ALA A 117 -10.60 26.42 -9.53
CA ALA A 117 -11.52 27.55 -9.46
C ALA A 117 -12.43 27.71 -10.71
N ASP A 118 -11.95 27.25 -11.87
CA ASP A 118 -12.70 27.24 -13.13
C ASP A 118 -13.62 26.02 -13.29
N GLY A 119 -13.73 25.18 -12.25
CA GLY A 119 -14.53 23.96 -12.26
C GLY A 119 -13.86 22.76 -12.94
N THR A 120 -12.66 22.91 -13.47
CA THR A 120 -11.92 21.79 -14.08
C THR A 120 -11.31 20.87 -13.02
N LEU A 121 -11.13 19.60 -13.37
CA LEU A 121 -10.39 18.66 -12.52
C LEU A 121 -8.90 18.79 -12.80
N VAL A 122 -8.13 19.05 -11.75
CA VAL A 122 -6.68 19.10 -11.77
C VAL A 122 -6.11 18.13 -10.75
N ALA A 123 -4.86 17.72 -10.90
CA ALA A 123 -4.18 17.05 -9.80
C ALA A 123 -4.01 18.02 -8.63
N ALA A 124 -4.28 17.55 -7.42
CA ALA A 124 -4.03 18.32 -6.21
C ALA A 124 -2.53 18.54 -6.01
N GLY A 125 -2.17 19.70 -5.45
CA GLY A 125 -0.80 19.99 -5.06
C GLY A 125 -0.38 19.18 -3.86
N CYS A 126 0.92 19.00 -3.67
CA CYS A 126 1.47 18.32 -2.51
C CYS A 126 2.76 18.97 -2.02
N SER A 127 3.11 18.72 -0.76
CA SER A 127 4.42 19.08 -0.21
C SER A 127 4.92 18.06 0.80
N ILE A 128 6.24 18.03 0.98
CA ILE A 128 6.95 17.29 2.02
C ILE A 128 7.79 18.28 2.81
N THR A 129 7.59 18.30 4.12
CA THR A 129 8.36 19.09 5.09
C THR A 129 9.15 18.14 5.98
N VAL A 130 10.43 18.42 6.19
CA VAL A 130 11.32 17.68 7.09
C VAL A 130 11.91 18.66 8.10
N ASP A 131 11.73 18.39 9.38
CA ASP A 131 12.19 19.23 10.50
C ASP A 131 11.82 20.71 10.34
N GLY A 132 10.57 20.96 9.94
CA GLY A 132 10.04 22.31 9.70
C GLY A 132 10.47 22.96 8.38
N LYS A 133 11.28 22.30 7.55
CA LYS A 133 11.71 22.82 6.24
C LYS A 133 11.02 22.08 5.08
N THR A 134 10.33 22.81 4.20
CA THR A 134 9.81 22.25 2.96
C THR A 134 10.97 21.80 2.06
N VAL A 135 11.00 20.51 1.74
CA VAL A 135 12.05 19.89 0.90
C VAL A 135 11.52 19.54 -0.50
N VAL A 136 10.20 19.37 -0.65
CA VAL A 136 9.53 19.13 -1.92
C VAL A 136 8.20 19.86 -1.91
N GLU A 137 7.86 20.50 -3.03
CA GLU A 137 6.57 21.12 -3.26
C GLU A 137 6.23 20.99 -4.74
N ASN A 138 5.02 20.50 -5.03
CA ASN A 138 4.46 20.46 -6.36
C ASN A 138 3.09 21.15 -6.31
N GLU A 139 2.90 22.14 -7.17
CA GLU A 139 1.63 22.86 -7.26
C GLU A 139 0.53 22.01 -7.90
N SER A 140 -0.72 22.42 -7.66
CA SER A 140 -1.87 21.83 -8.36
C SER A 140 -1.78 22.12 -9.86
N GLY A 141 -2.21 21.19 -10.70
CA GLY A 141 -2.14 21.43 -12.14
C GLY A 141 -2.64 20.29 -13.02
N PRO A 142 -2.66 20.49 -14.35
CA PRO A 142 -3.20 19.53 -15.31
C PRO A 142 -2.37 18.25 -15.40
N LYS A 143 -1.10 18.29 -14.98
CA LYS A 143 -0.21 17.12 -14.92
C LYS A 143 0.18 16.89 -13.47
N GLY A 144 -0.46 15.92 -12.83
CA GLY A 144 -0.11 15.52 -11.48
C GLY A 144 1.30 14.96 -11.38
N LYS A 145 2.04 15.38 -10.36
CA LYS A 145 3.33 14.79 -9.99
C LYS A 145 3.27 14.43 -8.50
N PRO A 146 3.68 13.20 -8.13
CA PRO A 146 3.83 12.88 -6.72
C PRO A 146 4.97 13.70 -6.12
N CYS A 147 4.86 14.01 -4.83
CA CYS A 147 5.98 14.54 -4.07
C CYS A 147 6.78 13.37 -3.51
N SER A 148 8.08 13.33 -3.80
CA SER A 148 8.97 12.22 -3.46
C SER A 148 10.27 12.76 -2.89
N TYR A 149 10.70 12.22 -1.75
CA TYR A 149 11.91 12.62 -1.06
C TYR A 149 12.65 11.40 -0.49
N LYS A 150 13.98 11.42 -0.54
CA LYS A 150 14.83 10.40 0.11
C LYS A 150 15.34 10.94 1.44
N LEU A 151 14.71 10.53 2.53
CA LEU A 151 15.08 10.88 3.89
C LEU A 151 16.31 10.07 4.33
N LYS A 152 17.38 10.75 4.77
CA LYS A 152 18.62 10.13 5.23
C LYS A 152 18.83 10.35 6.72
#